data_AF-G0ELL1-F1
#
_entry.id   AF-G0ELL1-F1
#
_cell.length_a   1.000
_cell.length_b   1.000
_cell.length_c   1.000
_cell.angle_alpha   90.00
_cell.angle_beta   90.00
_cell.angle_gamma   90.00
#
_symmetry.space_group_name_H-M   'P 1'
#
loop_
_entity.id
_entity.type
_entity.pdbx_description
1 polymer ?
#
loop_
_entity_poly.entity_id
_entity_poly.type
_entity_poly.pdbx_seq_one_letter_code
_entity_poly.pdbx_strand_id
1 'polypeptide(L)'
;MVYYTIPHCEDNIKPLCPECIVNGKAAEKFNCDFIDEPFDSDNIIENRDEKIEELTKRTPEYSAWQQPYYPNHCDDFCKFISYVGYKELKERNLLDKIIISSDNDEDSVREYIEDLEIEGNFQGYLFECLKCGQLILHTDCD
;
A
#
# COMPACT_ATOMS: atom_id res chain seq x y z
N MET A 1 9.04 -15.77 5.37
CA MET A 1 8.97 -14.31 5.29
C MET A 1 8.58 -13.82 6.67
N VAL A 2 9.49 -13.16 7.39
CA VAL A 2 9.23 -12.59 8.72
C VAL A 2 8.88 -11.13 8.47
N TYR A 3 7.64 -10.73 8.75
CA TYR A 3 7.22 -9.33 8.62
C TYR A 3 7.73 -8.59 9.85
N TYR A 4 8.59 -7.59 9.64
CA TYR A 4 9.00 -6.61 10.65
C TYR A 4 8.08 -5.39 10.56
N THR A 5 6.77 -5.58 10.71
CA THR A 5 5.88 -4.46 11.04
C THR A 5 5.97 -4.31 12.55
N ILE A 6 6.49 -3.18 13.03
CA ILE A 6 6.40 -2.80 14.44
C ILE A 6 4.99 -2.22 14.59
N PRO A 7 4.06 -2.92 15.26
CA PRO A 7 2.71 -2.40 15.44
C PRO A 7 2.78 -1.15 16.32
N HIS A 8 1.86 -0.21 16.16
CA HIS A 8 1.73 0.93 17.07
C HIS A 8 1.08 0.44 18.37
N CYS A 9 1.89 -0.03 19.32
CA CYS A 9 1.45 -0.68 20.56
C CYS A 9 2.25 -0.19 21.78
N GLU A 10 1.62 -0.11 22.95
CA GLU A 10 2.31 0.30 24.20
C GLU A 10 3.36 -0.72 24.69
N ASP A 11 3.35 -1.96 24.20
CA ASP A 11 4.26 -3.04 24.60
C ASP A 11 5.24 -3.43 23.48
N ASN A 12 6.49 -3.76 23.81
CA ASN A 12 7.48 -4.28 22.84
C ASN A 12 7.06 -5.66 22.29
N ILE A 13 6.48 -5.71 21.08
CA ILE A 13 5.92 -6.94 20.50
C ILE A 13 7.02 -7.85 19.87
N LYS A 14 6.92 -9.16 20.12
CA LYS A 14 7.70 -10.25 19.49
C LYS A 14 7.42 -10.32 17.98
N PRO A 15 8.29 -10.89 17.12
CA PRO A 15 7.98 -11.08 15.70
C PRO A 15 6.62 -11.74 15.51
N LEU A 16 5.71 -11.02 14.84
CA LEU A 16 4.32 -11.43 14.66
C LEU A 16 4.22 -12.51 13.58
N CYS A 17 3.32 -13.47 13.81
CA CYS A 17 3.07 -14.52 12.84
C CYS A 17 2.28 -13.92 11.65
N PRO A 18 2.70 -14.12 10.38
CA PRO A 18 2.04 -13.53 9.23
C PRO A 18 0.55 -13.90 9.13
N GLU A 19 0.22 -15.15 9.43
CA GLU A 19 -1.17 -15.62 9.46
C GLU A 19 -2.00 -14.94 10.57
N CYS A 20 -1.36 -14.51 11.66
CA CYS A 20 -2.01 -13.83 12.79
C CYS A 20 -2.39 -12.38 12.45
N ILE A 21 -1.61 -11.74 11.57
CA ILE A 21 -1.92 -10.42 11.04
C ILE A 21 -3.09 -10.55 10.06
N VAL A 22 -2.96 -11.45 9.07
CA VAL A 22 -3.97 -11.67 8.03
C VAL A 22 -5.34 -12.07 8.59
N ASN A 23 -5.38 -12.84 9.68
CA ASN A 23 -6.63 -13.25 10.32
C ASN A 23 -7.12 -12.31 11.43
N GLY A 24 -6.47 -11.16 11.66
CA GLY A 24 -6.83 -10.18 12.68
C GLY A 24 -6.56 -10.59 14.13
N LYS A 25 -6.09 -11.82 14.39
CA LYS A 25 -5.81 -12.29 15.76
C LYS A 25 -4.69 -11.53 16.45
N ALA A 26 -3.77 -10.95 15.67
CA ALA A 26 -2.72 -10.11 16.21
C ALA A 26 -3.30 -8.77 16.70
N ALA A 27 -4.14 -8.09 15.91
CA ALA A 27 -4.82 -6.87 16.33
C ALA A 27 -5.71 -7.09 17.57
N GLU A 28 -6.50 -8.17 17.60
CA GLU A 28 -7.34 -8.52 18.76
C GLU A 28 -6.51 -8.79 20.02
N LYS A 29 -5.38 -9.49 19.88
CA LYS A 29 -4.57 -9.92 21.02
C LYS A 29 -3.76 -8.78 21.64
N PHE A 30 -3.31 -7.85 20.82
CA PHE A 30 -2.45 -6.75 21.24
C PHE A 30 -3.18 -5.40 21.33
N ASN A 31 -4.47 -5.36 20.98
CA ASN A 31 -5.31 -4.16 20.93
C ASN A 31 -4.59 -3.01 20.22
N CYS A 32 -3.98 -3.33 19.07
CA CYS A 32 -3.14 -2.43 18.29
C CYS A 32 -3.61 -2.39 16.84
N ASP A 33 -3.43 -1.22 16.22
CA ASP A 33 -3.57 -1.05 14.79
C ASP A 33 -2.18 -1.19 14.13
N PHE A 34 -2.15 -1.77 12.93
CA PHE A 34 -0.91 -1.92 12.14
C PHE A 34 -0.62 -0.71 11.27
N ILE A 35 -1.62 0.15 11.07
CA ILE A 35 -1.60 1.38 10.26
C ILE A 35 -2.35 2.42 11.10
N ASP A 36 -1.77 3.61 11.33
CA ASP A 36 -2.38 4.67 12.16
C ASP A 36 -3.64 5.25 11.50
N GLU A 37 -3.47 6.01 10.40
CA GLU A 37 -4.54 6.50 9.54
C GLU A 37 -4.03 6.45 8.10
N PRO A 38 -4.59 5.57 7.24
CA PRO A 38 -4.12 5.47 5.86
C PRO A 38 -4.40 6.79 5.14
N PHE A 39 -3.37 7.37 4.52
CA PHE A 39 -3.59 8.45 3.57
C PHE A 39 -4.24 7.81 2.34
N ASP A 40 -5.48 8.18 2.04
CA ASP A 40 -6.23 7.57 0.94
C ASP A 40 -6.63 8.63 -0.09
N SER A 41 -6.95 8.16 -1.29
CA SER A 41 -7.49 9.06 -2.30
C SER A 41 -8.90 9.51 -1.87
N ASP A 42 -9.21 10.80 -2.04
CA ASP A 42 -10.49 11.47 -1.72
C ASP A 42 -11.77 10.84 -2.33
N ASN A 43 -11.62 9.72 -3.05
CA ASN A 43 -12.74 8.98 -3.62
C ASN A 43 -13.61 8.35 -2.53
N ILE A 44 -14.92 8.62 -2.61
CA ILE A 44 -15.93 8.14 -1.65
C ILE A 44 -15.98 6.61 -1.67
N ILE A 45 -15.53 5.99 -0.57
CA ILE A 45 -15.72 4.57 -0.29
C ILE A 45 -16.99 4.40 0.56
N GLU A 46 -17.93 3.57 0.15
CA GLU A 46 -19.07 3.15 0.97
C GLU A 46 -18.57 2.36 2.18
N ASN A 47 -19.12 2.67 3.37
CA ASN A 47 -18.71 2.09 4.65
C ASN A 47 -17.19 2.25 4.90
N ARG A 48 -16.64 3.44 4.59
CA ARG A 48 -15.22 3.76 4.73
C ARG A 48 -14.64 3.38 6.09
N ASP A 49 -15.33 3.70 7.18
CA ASP A 49 -14.85 3.43 8.54
C ASP A 49 -14.66 1.92 8.80
N GLU A 50 -15.60 1.08 8.36
CA GLU A 50 -15.49 -0.38 8.49
C GLU A 50 -14.35 -0.95 7.63
N LYS A 51 -14.13 -0.39 6.43
CA LYS A 51 -13.05 -0.82 5.53
C LYS A 51 -11.68 -0.35 6.03
N ILE A 52 -11.59 0.81 6.67
CA ILE A 52 -10.37 1.26 7.36
C ILE A 52 -10.08 0.33 8.52
N GLU A 53 -11.07 0.00 9.35
CA GLU A 53 -10.89 -0.94 10.46
C GLU A 53 -10.37 -2.31 9.98
N GLU A 54 -10.90 -2.84 8.87
CA GLU A 54 -10.40 -4.08 8.28
C GLU A 54 -8.96 -3.92 7.74
N LEU A 55 -8.65 -2.80 7.08
CA LEU A 55 -7.31 -2.52 6.56
C LEU A 55 -6.28 -2.43 7.70
N THR A 56 -6.54 -1.60 8.72
CA THR A 56 -5.62 -1.34 9.85
C THR A 56 -5.42 -2.57 10.74
N LYS A 57 -6.41 -3.47 10.84
CA LYS A 57 -6.34 -4.64 11.72
C LYS A 57 -5.86 -5.92 11.05
N ARG A 58 -5.99 -6.04 9.72
CA ARG A 58 -5.70 -7.29 9.00
C ARG A 58 -4.62 -7.19 7.94
N THR A 59 -4.17 -5.99 7.61
CA THR A 59 -3.15 -5.78 6.58
C THR A 59 -1.85 -5.33 7.24
N PRO A 60 -0.74 -6.07 7.03
CA PRO A 60 0.56 -5.55 7.44
C PRO A 60 0.88 -4.31 6.60
N GLU A 61 1.26 -3.23 7.25
CA GLU A 61 1.69 -2.01 6.58
C GLU A 61 2.92 -2.26 5.71
N TYR A 62 2.97 -1.63 4.54
CA TYR A 62 4.17 -1.59 3.70
C TYR A 62 5.06 -0.42 4.12
N SER A 63 6.37 -0.61 4.12
CA SER A 63 7.30 0.49 4.41
C SER A 63 7.29 1.49 3.26
N ALA A 64 6.94 2.75 3.55
CA ALA A 64 7.01 3.89 2.64
C ALA A 64 8.02 4.92 3.16
N TRP A 65 8.50 5.80 2.29
CA TRP A 65 9.34 6.93 2.68
C TRP A 65 8.52 8.00 3.41
N GLN A 66 7.35 8.34 2.86
CA GLN A 66 6.35 9.19 3.49
C GLN A 66 5.24 8.38 4.18
N GLN A 67 4.14 9.03 4.56
CA GLN A 67 2.96 8.34 5.12
C GLN A 67 2.41 7.34 4.09
N PRO A 68 2.16 6.07 4.46
CA PRO A 68 1.63 5.07 3.55
C PRO A 68 0.30 5.50 2.90
N TYR A 69 0.31 5.53 1.57
CA TYR A 69 -0.82 5.85 0.73
C TYR A 69 -1.54 4.58 0.25
N TYR A 70 -2.86 4.54 0.44
CA TYR A 70 -3.70 3.43 0.00
C TYR A 70 -4.69 3.89 -1.07
N PRO A 71 -4.39 3.67 -2.37
CA PRO A 71 -5.34 4.00 -3.42
C PRO A 71 -6.57 3.11 -3.32
N ASN A 72 -7.72 3.65 -3.71
CA ASN A 72 -8.98 2.91 -3.79
C ASN A 72 -9.47 2.79 -5.23
N HIS A 73 -10.11 1.66 -5.53
CA HIS A 73 -10.66 1.38 -6.84
C HIS A 73 -11.85 0.44 -6.71
N CYS A 74 -12.89 0.65 -7.52
CA CYS A 74 -14.16 -0.09 -7.43
C CYS A 74 -14.76 -0.08 -6.02
N ASP A 75 -14.73 1.05 -5.30
CA ASP A 75 -15.30 1.14 -3.95
C ASP A 75 -14.61 0.19 -2.94
N ASP A 76 -13.29 0.06 -3.00
CA ASP A 76 -12.50 -0.67 -1.99
C ASP A 76 -11.03 -0.22 -1.99
N PHE A 77 -10.32 -0.45 -0.90
CA PHE A 77 -8.88 -0.24 -0.86
C PHE A 77 -8.18 -1.27 -1.75
N CYS A 78 -7.14 -0.81 -2.45
CA CYS A 78 -6.32 -1.68 -3.27
C CYS A 78 -5.27 -2.37 -2.41
N LYS A 79 -4.98 -3.61 -2.73
CA LYS A 79 -3.99 -4.41 -2.03
C LYS A 79 -2.59 -4.06 -2.51
N PHE A 80 -1.67 -3.78 -1.58
CA PHE A 80 -0.25 -3.66 -1.91
C PHE A 80 0.32 -4.99 -2.43
N ILE A 81 1.01 -4.94 -3.57
CA ILE A 81 1.59 -6.11 -4.25
C ILE A 81 3.10 -6.12 -4.17
N SER A 82 3.76 -5.02 -4.53
CA SER A 82 5.21 -4.94 -4.54
C SER A 82 5.74 -3.51 -4.72
N TYR A 83 6.96 -3.30 -4.24
CA TYR A 83 7.83 -2.22 -4.69
C TYR A 83 8.21 -2.44 -6.15
N VAL A 84 8.17 -1.38 -6.96
CA VAL A 84 8.49 -1.44 -8.39
C VAL A 84 9.32 -0.23 -8.82
N GLY A 85 10.30 -0.48 -9.68
CA GLY A 85 10.97 0.54 -10.48
C GLY A 85 10.53 0.46 -11.95
N TYR A 86 11.11 1.32 -12.79
CA TYR A 86 10.87 1.31 -14.23
C TYR A 86 11.22 -0.04 -14.87
N LYS A 87 12.33 -0.64 -14.42
CA LYS A 87 12.82 -1.93 -14.94
C LYS A 87 11.79 -3.02 -14.75
N GLU A 88 11.22 -3.14 -13.56
CA GLU A 88 10.23 -4.16 -13.21
C GLU A 88 8.92 -3.94 -13.96
N LEU A 89 8.47 -2.68 -14.07
CA LEU A 89 7.28 -2.33 -14.85
C LEU A 89 7.43 -2.70 -16.32
N LYS A 90 8.62 -2.47 -16.89
CA LYS A 90 8.95 -2.78 -18.28
C LYS A 90 9.07 -4.29 -18.52
N GLU A 91 9.80 -5.00 -17.67
CA GLU A 91 9.97 -6.46 -17.76
C GLU A 91 8.64 -7.21 -17.67
N ARG A 92 7.68 -6.68 -16.91
CA ARG A 92 6.35 -7.26 -16.75
C ARG A 92 5.32 -6.73 -17.76
N ASN A 93 5.71 -5.82 -18.68
CA ASN A 93 4.82 -5.15 -19.62
C ASN A 93 3.57 -4.55 -18.94
N LEU A 94 3.79 -3.82 -17.84
CA LEU A 94 2.71 -3.24 -17.03
C LEU A 94 2.44 -1.76 -17.31
N LEU A 95 3.34 -1.07 -18.02
CA LEU A 95 3.25 0.38 -18.26
C LEU A 95 1.90 0.83 -18.85
N ASP A 96 1.32 0.06 -19.78
CA ASP A 96 0.02 0.37 -20.39
C ASP A 96 -1.19 -0.10 -19.56
N LYS A 97 -0.95 -0.89 -18.51
CA LYS A 97 -2.00 -1.51 -17.69
C LYS A 97 -2.18 -0.85 -16.33
N ILE A 98 -1.23 -0.03 -15.90
CA ILE A 98 -1.30 0.66 -14.61
C ILE A 98 -2.13 1.94 -14.74
N ILE A 99 -2.92 2.23 -13.71
CA ILE A 99 -3.48 3.56 -13.45
C ILE A 99 -2.55 4.26 -12.47
N ILE A 100 -2.24 5.52 -12.70
CA ILE A 100 -1.42 6.29 -11.76
C ILE A 100 -2.36 6.97 -10.76
N SER A 101 -2.12 6.71 -9.48
CA SER A 101 -2.82 7.34 -8.35
C SER A 101 -1.74 7.90 -7.42
N SER A 102 -1.33 9.14 -7.72
CA SER A 102 -0.26 9.86 -7.04
C SER A 102 -0.75 11.27 -6.72
N ASP A 103 -0.12 11.93 -5.74
CA ASP A 103 -0.39 13.34 -5.45
C ASP A 103 0.05 14.25 -6.61
N ASN A 104 1.05 13.79 -7.37
CA ASN A 104 1.45 14.40 -8.62
C ASN A 104 0.46 14.06 -9.74
N ASP A 105 0.28 14.96 -10.70
CA ASP A 105 -0.55 14.67 -11.86
C ASP A 105 0.01 13.49 -12.68
N GLU A 106 -0.90 12.76 -13.34
CA GLU A 106 -0.55 11.56 -14.10
C GLU A 106 0.49 11.84 -15.19
N ASP A 107 0.41 12.98 -15.87
CA ASP A 107 1.35 13.32 -16.95
C ASP A 107 2.77 13.54 -16.40
N SER A 108 2.90 14.23 -15.26
CA SER A 108 4.17 14.39 -14.56
C SER A 108 4.76 13.04 -14.14
N VAL A 109 3.96 12.15 -13.55
CA VAL A 109 4.46 10.81 -13.15
C VAL A 109 4.91 10.00 -14.38
N ARG A 110 4.18 10.10 -15.51
CA ARG A 110 4.57 9.45 -16.76
C ARG A 110 5.85 10.03 -17.36
N GLU A 111 6.12 11.32 -17.19
CA GLU A 111 7.35 11.97 -17.65
C GLU A 111 8.58 11.41 -16.92
N TYR A 112 8.48 11.20 -15.61
CA TYR A 112 9.59 10.69 -14.77
C TYR A 112 9.51 9.19 -14.50
N ILE A 113 8.61 8.45 -15.17
CA ILE A 113 8.41 7.02 -14.89
C ILE A 113 9.68 6.18 -15.11
N GLU A 114 10.59 6.65 -15.97
CA GLU A 114 11.88 6.00 -16.25
C GLU A 114 12.88 6.12 -15.09
N ASP A 115 12.69 7.12 -14.21
CA ASP A 115 13.54 7.38 -13.05
C ASP A 115 13.14 6.56 -11.82
N LEU A 116 12.05 5.77 -11.91
CA LEU A 116 11.60 4.92 -10.82
C LEU A 116 12.64 3.82 -10.51
N GLU A 117 13.08 3.79 -9.26
CA GLU A 117 14.06 2.82 -8.75
C GLU A 117 13.62 2.26 -7.39
N ILE A 118 13.79 0.95 -7.23
CA ILE A 118 13.53 0.29 -5.94
C ILE A 118 14.61 0.73 -4.94
N GLU A 119 14.19 1.23 -3.78
CA GLU A 119 15.04 1.84 -2.75
C GLU A 119 15.83 3.06 -3.25
N GLY A 120 15.40 3.69 -4.36
CA GLY A 120 15.97 4.92 -4.89
C GLY A 120 15.22 6.17 -4.41
N ASN A 121 15.62 7.34 -4.93
CA ASN A 121 15.02 8.64 -4.59
C ASN A 121 13.60 8.81 -5.18
N PHE A 122 13.20 7.96 -6.13
CA PHE A 122 11.87 7.95 -6.71
C PHE A 122 11.35 6.50 -6.74
N GLN A 123 10.46 6.17 -5.81
CA GLN A 123 9.99 4.81 -5.55
C GLN A 123 8.56 4.62 -6.04
N GLY A 124 8.31 3.51 -6.74
CA GLY A 124 6.96 3.09 -7.11
C GLY A 124 6.39 2.03 -6.17
N TYR A 125 5.12 2.17 -5.81
CA TYR A 125 4.35 1.21 -5.03
C TYR A 125 3.21 0.69 -5.89
N LEU A 126 3.20 -0.61 -6.16
CA LEU A 126 2.20 -1.25 -6.99
C LEU A 126 1.09 -1.85 -6.13
N PHE A 127 -0.14 -1.48 -6.46
CA PHE A 127 -1.36 -1.98 -5.85
C PHE A 127 -2.24 -2.69 -6.88
N GLU A 128 -3.11 -3.57 -6.40
CA GLU A 128 -4.10 -4.29 -7.21
C GLU A 128 -5.49 -4.12 -6.60
N CYS A 129 -6.47 -3.79 -7.45
CA CYS A 129 -7.86 -3.75 -7.05
C CYS A 129 -8.37 -5.17 -6.76
N LEU A 130 -8.90 -5.38 -5.55
CA LEU A 130 -9.43 -6.67 -5.11
C LEU A 130 -10.63 -7.17 -5.94
N LYS A 131 -11.35 -6.27 -6.61
CA LYS A 131 -12.58 -6.61 -7.37
C LYS A 131 -12.33 -6.91 -8.85
N CYS A 132 -11.48 -6.13 -9.52
CA CYS A 132 -11.27 -6.26 -10.97
C CYS A 132 -9.82 -6.60 -11.39
N GLY A 133 -8.87 -6.62 -10.46
CA GLY A 133 -7.46 -6.86 -10.76
C GLY A 133 -6.75 -5.71 -11.49
N GLN A 134 -7.38 -4.54 -11.57
CA GLN A 134 -6.74 -3.33 -12.10
C GLN A 134 -5.51 -2.99 -11.25
N LEU A 135 -4.40 -2.66 -11.92
CA LEU A 135 -3.18 -2.26 -11.24
C LEU A 135 -3.15 -0.75 -11.06
N ILE A 136 -2.76 -0.30 -9.87
CA ILE A 136 -2.61 1.11 -9.52
C ILE A 136 -1.17 1.35 -9.07
N LEU A 137 -0.53 2.37 -9.62
CA LEU A 137 0.81 2.81 -9.24
C LEU A 137 0.71 4.10 -8.43
N HIS A 138 1.25 4.07 -7.23
CA HIS A 138 1.58 5.27 -6.46
C HIS A 138 3.09 5.50 -6.51
N THR A 139 3.52 6.76 -6.48
CA THR A 139 4.94 7.12 -6.52
C THR A 139 5.26 8.11 -5.42
N ASP A 140 6.40 7.92 -4.78
CA ASP A 140 6.90 8.81 -3.72
C ASP A 140 8.35 9.21 -4.05
N CYS A 141 8.73 10.42 -3.67
CA CYS A 141 10.07 10.96 -3.86
C CYS A 141 10.60 11.59 -2.57
N ASP A 142 11.90 11.38 -2.33
CA ASP A 142 12.68 12.04 -1.25
C ASP A 142 13.26 13.40 -1.71
#